data_AF-A0A379T8E5-F1
#
_entry.id   AF-A0A379T8E5-F1
#
_cell.length_a   1.000
_cell.length_b   1.000
_cell.length_c   1.000
_cell.angle_alpha   90.00
_cell.angle_beta   90.00
_cell.angle_gamma   90.00
#
_symmetry.space_group_name_H-M   'P 1'
#
loop_
_entity.id
_entity.type
_entity.pdbx_description
1 polymer ?
#
loop_
_entity_poly.entity_id
_entity_poly.type
_entity_poly.pdbx_seq_one_letter_code
_entity_poly.pdbx_strand_id
1 'polypeptide(L)'
;MLFMDRDSAPDEQEQFEAYQQVLLAAGEKPVIFRTMDIGGDKNIRYLNIPQEDNPFLGYRAVRIYPEFSGLFRTQLRAILRPLFFGHAQLMIPMVHSLDQILWVKSEPEKSDRGAERGKAASRAGYSAGDYG
;
A
#
# COMPACT_ATOMS: atom_id res chain seq x y z
N MET A 1 6.12 -13.63 -1.26
CA MET A 1 5.73 -12.33 -1.86
C MET A 1 5.06 -11.50 -0.77
N LEU A 2 5.42 -10.23 -0.59
CA LEU A 2 5.05 -9.40 0.57
C LEU A 2 3.56 -9.42 0.99
N PHE A 3 2.63 -9.66 0.05
CA PHE A 3 1.18 -9.73 0.30
C PHE A 3 0.56 -11.14 0.20
N MET A 4 1.28 -12.14 -0.30
CA MET A 4 0.72 -13.50 -0.55
C MET A 4 1.22 -14.49 0.51
N ASP A 5 0.54 -15.64 0.60
CA ASP A 5 0.86 -16.73 1.52
C ASP A 5 0.88 -16.31 3.01
N ARG A 6 -0.13 -15.53 3.41
CA ARG A 6 -0.30 -15.02 4.79
C ARG A 6 -1.78 -14.77 5.12
N ASP A 7 -2.08 -14.70 6.41
CA ASP A 7 -3.44 -14.56 6.94
C ASP A 7 -3.91 -13.09 7.05
N SER A 8 -3.00 -12.13 6.98
CA SER A 8 -3.31 -10.69 7.07
C SER A 8 -2.43 -9.86 6.12
N ALA A 9 -2.87 -8.64 5.83
CA ALA A 9 -2.08 -7.69 5.06
C ALA A 9 -0.79 -7.30 5.81
N PRO A 10 0.36 -7.16 5.12
CA PRO A 10 1.58 -6.64 5.74
C PRO A 10 1.35 -5.22 6.25
N ASP A 11 1.79 -4.93 7.47
CA ASP A 11 1.71 -3.58 8.01
C ASP A 11 2.73 -2.62 7.36
N GLU A 12 2.66 -1.34 7.70
CA GLU A 12 3.56 -0.33 7.12
C GLU A 12 5.03 -0.60 7.42
N GLN A 13 5.34 -1.09 8.62
CA GLN A 13 6.70 -1.29 9.09
C GLN A 13 7.34 -2.51 8.41
N GLU A 14 6.61 -3.62 8.30
CA GLU A 14 7.04 -4.79 7.53
C GLU A 14 7.32 -4.43 6.07
N GLN A 15 6.43 -3.65 5.45
CA GLN A 15 6.62 -3.21 4.07
C GLN A 15 7.83 -2.28 3.93
N PHE A 16 7.98 -1.33 4.85
CA PHE A 16 9.11 -0.40 4.88
C PHE A 16 10.45 -1.14 4.96
N GLU A 17 10.58 -2.10 5.88
CA GLU A 17 11.81 -2.88 6.05
C GLU A 17 12.16 -3.67 4.79
N ALA A 18 11.16 -4.29 4.15
CA ALA A 18 11.37 -4.98 2.88
C ALA A 18 11.85 -4.05 1.76
N TYR A 19 11.23 -2.87 1.59
CA TYR A 19 11.63 -1.91 0.55
C TYR A 19 12.99 -1.28 0.86
N GLN A 20 13.29 -0.99 2.12
CA GLN A 20 14.58 -0.47 2.56
C GLN A 20 15.71 -1.45 2.25
N GLN A 21 15.53 -2.74 2.56
CA GLN A 21 16.53 -3.76 2.26
C GLN A 21 16.84 -3.85 0.76
N VAL A 22 15.81 -3.76 -0.09
CA VAL A 22 16.00 -3.76 -1.55
C VAL A 22 16.78 -2.52 -2.01
N LEU A 23 16.44 -1.33 -1.48
CA LEU A 23 17.15 -0.08 -1.83
C LEU A 23 18.61 -0.10 -1.39
N LEU A 24 18.88 -0.55 -0.16
CA LEU A 24 20.25 -0.68 0.35
C LEU A 24 21.08 -1.67 -0.48
N ALA A 25 20.48 -2.79 -0.91
CA ALA A 25 21.14 -3.77 -1.75
C ALA A 25 21.39 -3.25 -3.18
N ALA A 26 20.55 -2.34 -3.68
CA ALA A 26 20.70 -1.74 -5.00
C ALA A 26 21.77 -0.63 -5.06
N GLY A 27 22.11 -0.02 -3.93
CA GLY A 27 23.06 1.09 -3.84
C GLY A 27 22.58 2.28 -4.67
N GLU A 28 23.40 2.72 -5.63
CA GLU A 28 23.08 3.87 -6.49
C GLU A 28 22.13 3.53 -7.66
N LYS A 29 21.83 2.24 -7.88
CA LYS A 29 20.98 1.83 -8.99
C LYS A 29 19.51 2.15 -8.69
N PRO A 30 18.74 2.69 -9.65
CA PRO A 30 17.32 2.96 -9.45
C PRO A 30 16.55 1.65 -9.28
N VAL A 31 15.63 1.63 -8.31
CA VAL A 31 14.70 0.52 -8.07
C VAL A 31 13.29 0.95 -8.43
N ILE A 32 12.64 0.21 -9.31
CA ILE A 32 11.22 0.43 -9.66
C ILE A 32 10.37 -0.51 -8.80
N PHE A 33 9.67 0.04 -7.82
CA PHE A 33 8.66 -0.69 -7.07
C PHE A 33 7.33 -0.66 -7.83
N ARG A 34 6.87 -1.84 -8.24
CA ARG A 34 5.50 -2.02 -8.73
C ARG A 34 4.57 -2.09 -7.52
N THR A 35 3.53 -1.26 -7.51
CA THR A 35 2.49 -1.33 -6.47
C THR A 35 1.74 -2.66 -6.54
N MET A 36 0.94 -2.96 -5.51
CA MET A 36 0.26 -4.25 -5.37
C MET A 36 -0.54 -4.59 -6.63
N ASP A 37 -0.15 -5.66 -7.33
CA ASP A 37 -0.87 -6.25 -8.46
C ASP A 37 -1.54 -7.52 -7.95
N ILE A 38 -2.67 -7.34 -7.29
CA ILE A 38 -3.44 -8.38 -6.62
C ILE A 38 -4.87 -8.38 -7.17
N GLY A 39 -5.62 -9.46 -6.89
CA GLY A 39 -6.84 -9.79 -7.62
C GLY A 39 -6.54 -10.61 -8.86
N GLY A 40 -7.57 -10.90 -9.64
CA GLY A 40 -7.50 -11.85 -10.73
C GLY A 40 -7.38 -13.30 -10.22
N ASP A 41 -6.39 -14.04 -10.70
CA ASP A 41 -6.13 -15.43 -10.32
C ASP A 41 -5.52 -15.59 -8.92
N LYS A 42 -5.06 -14.48 -8.34
CA LYS A 42 -4.38 -14.46 -7.03
C LYS A 42 -5.41 -14.45 -5.90
N ASN A 43 -5.62 -15.60 -5.27
CA ASN A 43 -6.49 -15.70 -4.11
C ASN A 43 -5.81 -15.12 -2.85
N ILE A 44 -6.24 -13.93 -2.42
CA ILE A 44 -5.80 -13.30 -1.17
C ILE A 44 -6.94 -13.38 -0.17
N ARG A 45 -6.88 -14.39 0.71
CA ARG A 45 -7.97 -14.76 1.63
C ARG A 45 -8.47 -13.59 2.48
N TYR A 46 -7.56 -12.72 2.94
CA TYR A 46 -7.90 -11.61 3.82
C TYR A 46 -8.47 -10.37 3.10
N LEU A 47 -8.52 -10.34 1.76
CA LEU A 47 -9.08 -9.21 1.00
C LEU A 47 -10.48 -9.49 0.46
N ASN A 48 -11.05 -10.68 0.70
CA ASN A 48 -12.39 -11.08 0.28
C ASN A 48 -12.76 -10.61 -1.15
N ILE A 49 -11.80 -10.71 -2.08
CA ILE A 49 -11.97 -10.28 -3.46
C ILE A 49 -12.91 -11.30 -4.14
N PRO A 50 -14.03 -10.85 -4.77
CA PRO A 50 -14.93 -11.76 -5.45
C PRO A 50 -14.23 -12.54 -6.56
N GLN A 51 -14.63 -13.80 -6.75
CA GLN A 51 -14.20 -14.55 -7.93
C GLN A 51 -14.98 -14.08 -9.16
N GLU A 52 -14.27 -13.97 -10.29
CA GLU A 52 -14.82 -13.56 -11.58
C GLU A 52 -14.60 -14.65 -12.61
N ASP A 53 -15.49 -14.73 -13.59
CA ASP A 53 -15.38 -15.68 -14.71
C ASP A 53 -14.09 -15.45 -15.53
N ASN A 54 -13.66 -14.19 -15.65
CA ASN A 54 -12.39 -13.82 -16.29
C ASN A 54 -11.53 -12.92 -15.40
N PRO A 55 -10.66 -13.53 -14.57
CA PRO A 55 -9.86 -12.77 -13.62
C PRO A 55 -8.75 -11.90 -14.26
N PHE A 56 -8.38 -12.15 -15.52
CA PHE A 56 -7.37 -11.35 -16.21
C PHE A 56 -7.92 -10.02 -16.72
N LEU A 57 -9.20 -9.99 -17.08
CA LEU A 57 -9.89 -8.79 -17.55
C LEU A 57 -10.64 -8.06 -16.45
N GLY A 58 -10.72 -8.64 -15.25
CA GLY A 58 -11.58 -8.17 -14.17
C GLY A 58 -10.90 -7.29 -13.11
N TYR A 59 -11.27 -7.53 -11.86
CA TYR A 59 -11.02 -6.72 -10.69
C TYR A 59 -9.64 -6.98 -10.08
N ARG A 60 -8.64 -6.22 -10.54
CA ARG A 60 -7.23 -6.36 -10.13
C ARG A 60 -6.45 -5.04 -10.16
N ALA A 61 -5.32 -5.02 -9.45
CA ALA A 61 -4.33 -3.94 -9.52
C ALA A 61 -4.97 -2.55 -9.27
N VAL A 62 -4.69 -1.54 -10.10
CA VAL A 62 -5.18 -0.17 -9.90
C VAL A 62 -6.71 -0.06 -9.78
N ARG A 63 -7.45 -1.02 -10.33
CA ARG A 63 -8.92 -1.06 -10.28
C ARG A 63 -9.47 -1.31 -8.89
N ILE A 64 -8.72 -2.03 -8.04
CA ILE A 64 -9.15 -2.34 -6.66
C ILE A 64 -8.71 -1.27 -5.65
N TYR A 65 -7.75 -0.41 -6.01
CA TYR A 65 -7.14 0.53 -5.07
C TYR A 65 -8.14 1.46 -4.39
N PRO A 66 -9.20 1.96 -5.04
CA PRO A 66 -10.20 2.80 -4.37
C PRO A 66 -10.91 2.08 -3.22
N GLU A 67 -11.31 0.83 -3.40
CA GLU A 67 -11.96 0.03 -2.36
C GLU A 67 -10.97 -0.31 -1.23
N PHE A 68 -9.74 -0.68 -1.59
CA PHE A 68 -8.67 -1.00 -0.64
C PHE A 68 -7.73 0.19 -0.39
N SER A 69 -8.26 1.41 -0.33
CA SER A 69 -7.44 2.63 -0.27
C SER A 69 -6.55 2.68 0.97
N GLY A 70 -7.01 2.13 2.10
CA GLY A 70 -6.19 2.00 3.31
C GLY A 70 -4.91 1.17 3.07
N LEU A 71 -5.06 0.01 2.42
CA LEU A 71 -3.94 -0.87 2.07
C LEU A 71 -2.98 -0.20 1.09
N PHE A 72 -3.54 0.44 0.06
CA PHE A 72 -2.75 1.17 -0.94
C PHE A 72 -1.95 2.31 -0.31
N ARG A 73 -2.56 3.12 0.57
CA ARG A 73 -1.89 4.21 1.28
C ARG A 73 -0.79 3.71 2.21
N THR A 74 -1.01 2.59 2.90
CA THR A 74 0.03 1.93 3.69
C THR A 74 1.23 1.54 2.83
N GLN A 75 0.99 0.96 1.66
CA GLN A 75 2.05 0.65 0.72
C GLN A 75 2.78 1.92 0.22
N LEU A 76 2.05 2.99 -0.12
CA LEU A 76 2.67 4.24 -0.54
C LEU A 76 3.58 4.84 0.54
N ARG A 77 3.10 4.94 1.79
CA ARG A 77 3.91 5.46 2.91
C ARG A 77 5.17 4.61 3.11
N ALA A 78 5.04 3.29 3.06
CA ALA A 78 6.16 2.37 3.19
C ALA A 78 7.20 2.50 2.05
N ILE A 79 6.78 2.77 0.80
CA ILE A 79 7.69 2.96 -0.35
C ILE A 79 8.34 4.35 -0.34
N LEU A 80 7.63 5.38 0.12
CA LEU A 80 8.13 6.76 0.12
C LEU A 80 9.06 7.06 1.30
N ARG A 81 8.85 6.43 2.46
CA ARG A 81 9.68 6.59 3.65
C ARG A 81 11.18 6.26 3.44
N PRO A 82 11.60 5.21 2.70
CA PRO A 82 13.01 4.86 2.52
C PRO A 82 13.72 5.63 1.41
N LEU A 83 13.09 6.64 0.78
CA LEU A 83 13.73 7.45 -0.27
C LEU A 83 15.02 8.16 0.20
N PHE A 84 15.24 8.29 1.51
CA PHE A 84 16.51 8.76 2.06
C PHE A 84 17.68 7.76 1.86
N PHE A 85 17.40 6.50 1.55
CA PHE A 85 18.40 5.42 1.43
C PHE A 85 18.75 5.05 -0.02
N GLY A 86 18.09 5.62 -1.03
CA GLY A 86 18.36 5.30 -2.44
C GLY A 86 17.35 5.87 -3.42
N HIS A 87 17.54 5.58 -4.71
CA HIS A 87 16.66 6.06 -5.78
C HIS A 87 15.52 5.06 -6.03
N ALA A 88 14.31 5.39 -5.57
CA ALA A 88 13.12 4.59 -5.86
C ALA A 88 12.20 5.27 -6.88
N GLN A 89 11.56 4.46 -7.71
CA GLN A 89 10.51 4.84 -8.65
C GLN A 89 9.28 3.97 -8.41
N LEU A 90 8.09 4.52 -8.68
CA LEU A 90 6.82 3.81 -8.51
C LEU A 90 6.21 3.47 -9.87
N MET A 91 5.80 2.23 -10.06
CA MET A 91 5.07 1.79 -11.25
C MET A 91 3.67 1.26 -10.88
N ILE A 92 2.65 1.79 -11.55
CA ILE A 92 1.25 1.39 -11.32
C ILE A 92 0.84 0.36 -12.38
N PRO A 93 0.45 -0.87 -11.99
CA PRO A 93 0.04 -1.90 -12.92
C PRO A 93 -1.39 -1.69 -13.44
N MET A 94 -1.65 -2.16 -14.67
CA MET A 94 -2.99 -2.26 -15.28
C MET A 94 -3.74 -0.93 -15.46
N VAL A 95 -3.01 0.18 -15.58
CA VAL A 95 -3.60 1.49 -15.89
C VAL A 95 -4.24 1.46 -17.28
N HIS A 96 -5.50 1.88 -17.35
CA HIS A 96 -6.25 1.97 -18.62
C HIS A 96 -6.94 3.31 -18.83
N SER A 97 -6.93 4.21 -17.85
CA SER A 97 -7.48 5.56 -17.99
C SER A 97 -6.62 6.61 -17.27
N LEU A 98 -6.75 7.86 -17.71
CA LEU A 98 -6.09 9.00 -17.05
C LEU A 98 -6.59 9.19 -15.61
N ASP A 99 -7.88 8.96 -15.36
CA ASP A 99 -8.49 9.13 -14.03
C ASP A 99 -7.82 8.26 -12.98
N GLN A 100 -7.38 7.04 -13.35
CA GLN A 100 -6.63 6.16 -12.46
C GLN A 100 -5.28 6.76 -12.07
N ILE A 101 -4.58 7.37 -13.03
CA ILE A 101 -3.30 8.04 -12.78
C ILE A 101 -3.52 9.24 -11.86
N LEU A 102 -4.53 10.06 -12.15
CA LEU A 102 -4.86 11.24 -11.34
C LEU A 102 -5.27 10.86 -9.91
N TRP A 103 -6.08 9.81 -9.77
CA TRP A 103 -6.45 9.28 -8.47
C TRP A 103 -5.23 8.84 -7.67
N VAL A 104 -4.36 8.00 -8.24
CA VAL A 104 -3.13 7.53 -7.59
C VAL A 104 -2.24 8.70 -7.17
N LYS A 105 -2.04 9.69 -8.06
CA LYS A 105 -1.24 10.89 -7.74
C LYS A 105 -1.79 11.71 -6.58
N SER A 106 -3.10 11.65 -6.31
CA SER A 106 -3.74 12.35 -5.20
C SER A 106 -3.65 11.63 -3.85
N GLU A 107 -3.27 10.34 -3.83
CA GLU A 107 -3.27 9.54 -2.60
C GLU A 107 -2.11 9.82 -1.61
N PRO A 108 -0.88 10.16 -2.04
CA PRO A 108 0.20 10.55 -1.12
C PRO A 108 -0.23 11.70 -0.17
N GLU A 109 -0.82 12.78 -0.70
CA GLU A 109 -1.27 13.94 0.08
C GLU A 109 -2.36 13.60 1.11
N LYS A 110 -3.15 12.57 0.85
CA LYS A 110 -4.19 12.08 1.77
C LYS A 110 -3.59 11.18 2.85
N SER A 111 -2.51 10.47 2.51
CA SER A 111 -1.79 9.59 3.41
C SER A 111 -1.09 10.36 4.52
N ASP A 112 -0.47 11.49 4.19
CA ASP A 112 0.23 12.34 5.17
C ASP A 112 -0.75 12.98 6.18
N ARG A 113 -1.88 13.48 5.69
CA ARG A 113 -2.94 14.06 6.54
C ARG A 113 -3.61 13.04 7.46
N GLY A 114 -3.73 11.78 7.01
CA GLY A 114 -4.26 10.68 7.82
C GLY A 114 -3.31 10.28 8.95
N ALA A 115 -1.99 10.26 8.69
CA ALA A 115 -0.97 9.98 9.69
C ALA A 115 -0.89 11.06 10.77
N GLU A 116 -1.05 12.34 10.41
CA GLU A 116 -1.13 13.45 11.37
C GLU A 116 -2.37 13.37 12.26
N ARG A 117 -3.54 13.06 11.68
CA ARG A 117 -4.78 12.87 12.45
C ARG A 117 -4.73 11.64 13.36
N GLY A 118 -4.12 10.54 12.92
CA GLY A 118 -3.91 9.35 13.75
C GLY A 118 -2.98 9.60 14.94
N LYS A 119 -1.90 10.38 14.74
CA LYS A 119 -1.01 10.84 15.82
C LYS A 119 -1.69 11.84 16.77
N ALA A 120 -2.60 12.67 16.26
CA ALA A 120 -3.40 13.57 17.08
C ALA A 120 -4.45 12.81 17.91
N ALA A 121 -5.10 11.80 17.34
CA ALA A 121 -6.05 10.93 18.04
C ALA A 121 -5.37 10.06 19.11
N SER A 122 -4.18 9.50 18.83
CA SER A 122 -3.40 8.75 19.83
C SER A 122 -2.84 9.64 20.96
N ARG A 123 -2.70 10.96 20.72
CA ARG A 123 -2.37 11.94 21.76
C ARG A 123 -3.58 12.45 22.55
N ALA A 124 -4.82 12.18 22.09
CA ALA A 124 -6.04 12.82 22.59
C ALA A 124 -7.01 11.92 23.38
N GLY A 125 -6.65 10.70 23.78
CA GLY A 125 -7.43 9.89 24.74
C GLY A 125 -7.10 8.40 24.67
N TYR A 126 -7.06 7.59 25.74
CA TYR A 126 -7.71 7.66 27.06
C TYR A 126 -6.88 6.83 28.06
N SER A 127 -6.64 7.35 29.27
CA SER A 127 -6.25 6.54 30.42
C SER A 127 -7.48 5.76 30.87
N ALA A 128 -7.45 4.44 30.70
CA ALA A 128 -8.44 3.55 31.30
C ALA A 128 -8.14 3.42 32.80
N GLY A 129 -8.79 4.27 33.58
CA GLY A 129 -8.77 4.24 35.03
C GLY A 129 -9.85 5.20 35.51
N ASP A 130 -10.99 4.63 35.87
CA ASP A 130 -12.04 5.16 36.76
C ASP A 130 -13.44 4.78 36.26
N TYR A 131 -13.76 3.50 36.43
CA TYR A 131 -15.12 3.05 36.74
C TYR A 131 -15.01 2.10 37.92
N GLY A 132 -15.03 2.70 39.11
CA GLY A 132 -15.46 2.07 40.36
C GLY A 132 -16.88 2.51 40.69
#